data_AF-A0A2G2VYL5-F1
#
_entry.id   AF-A0A2G2VYL5-F1
#
_cell.length_a   1.000
_cell.length_b   1.000
_cell.length_c   1.000
_cell.angle_alpha   90.00
_cell.angle_beta   90.00
_cell.angle_gamma   90.00
#
_symmetry.space_group_name_H-M   'P 1'
#
loop_
_entity.id
_entity.type
_entity.pdbx_description
1 polymer ?
#
loop_
_entity_poly.entity_id
_entity_poly.type
_entity_poly.pdbx_seq_one_letter_code
_entity_poly.pdbx_strand_id
1 'polypeptide(L)'
;MSGFLDQKVRTDWSTIKAYRDKIANPFDVQYIDGIAQQTIGSLDCGPFVSAYAEYLSIGLHVPNDGLDAELLRKKYAALLWKYGEAKAQRPYATDVKDPRRPKPNFIALDEEQLVHID
;
A
#
# COMPACT_ATOMS: atom_id res chain seq x y z
N MET A 1 -13.53 14.54 13.32
CA MET A 1 -12.48 15.12 12.44
C MET A 1 -11.13 14.80 13.05
N SER A 2 -10.32 13.94 12.43
CA SER A 2 -8.95 13.68 12.91
C SER A 2 -8.01 14.72 12.33
N GLY A 3 -7.37 15.53 13.20
CA GLY A 3 -6.39 16.56 12.82
C GLY A 3 -5.05 16.02 12.32
N PHE A 4 -4.98 14.74 11.95
CA PHE A 4 -3.73 14.07 11.55
C PHE A 4 -3.16 14.63 10.24
N LEU A 5 -4.02 15.17 9.36
CA LEU A 5 -3.61 15.72 8.07
C LEU A 5 -3.46 17.24 8.05
N ASP A 6 -3.69 17.92 9.18
CA ASP A 6 -3.71 19.39 9.22
C ASP A 6 -2.31 20.00 9.15
N GLN A 7 -1.29 19.24 9.55
CA GLN A 7 0.10 19.66 9.48
C GLN A 7 0.77 19.21 8.18
N LYS A 8 0.45 19.87 7.06
CA LYS A 8 1.24 19.78 5.82
C LYS A 8 2.54 20.61 5.95
N VAL A 9 3.41 20.26 6.89
CA VAL A 9 4.80 20.74 6.84
C VAL A 9 5.43 20.02 5.66
N ARG A 10 5.57 20.73 4.54
CA ARG A 10 6.23 20.23 3.35
C ARG A 10 7.67 19.87 3.74
N THR A 11 7.97 18.58 3.84
CA THR A 11 9.33 18.11 4.10
C THR A 11 10.22 18.58 2.96
N ASP A 12 11.16 19.47 3.25
CA ASP A 12 12.15 19.91 2.28
C ASP A 12 13.22 18.83 2.11
N TRP A 13 12.96 17.90 1.20
CA TRP A 13 13.86 16.81 0.84
C TRP A 13 15.25 17.29 0.37
N SER A 14 15.41 18.57 -0.03
CA SER A 14 16.69 19.14 -0.45
C SER A 14 17.70 19.30 0.70
N THR A 15 17.20 19.38 1.93
CA THR A 15 18.02 19.45 3.15
C THR A 15 18.62 18.09 3.54
N ILE A 16 18.07 16.99 3.02
CA ILE A 16 18.51 15.64 3.38
C ILE A 16 19.60 15.18 2.42
N LYS A 17 20.84 15.07 2.93
CA LYS A 17 22.06 14.72 2.15
C LYS A 17 21.90 13.45 1.30
N ALA A 18 21.14 12.46 1.76
CA ALA A 18 20.89 11.20 1.04
C ALA A 18 19.98 11.33 -0.20
N TYR A 19 19.24 12.43 -0.32
CA TYR A 19 18.25 12.66 -1.39
C TYR A 19 18.64 13.80 -2.34
N ARG A 20 19.72 14.56 -2.05
CA ARG A 20 20.18 15.69 -2.86
C ARG A 20 20.32 15.35 -4.35
N ASP A 21 20.93 14.21 -4.68
CA ASP A 21 21.15 13.79 -6.06
C ASP A 21 19.90 13.15 -6.70
N LYS A 22 18.90 12.78 -5.89
CA LYS A 22 17.64 12.17 -6.35
C LYS A 22 16.61 13.22 -6.79
N ILE A 23 16.79 14.49 -6.39
CA ILE A 23 15.92 15.61 -6.80
C ILE A 23 16.07 15.92 -8.30
N ALA A 24 17.19 15.56 -8.91
CA ALA A 24 17.45 15.79 -10.33
C ALA A 24 16.71 14.82 -11.27
N ASN A 25 16.07 13.77 -10.73
CA ASN A 25 15.29 12.80 -11.51
C ASN A 25 13.87 12.65 -10.94
N PRO A 26 13.05 13.72 -10.96
CA PRO A 26 11.66 13.63 -10.52
C PRO A 26 10.87 12.84 -11.56
N PHE A 27 10.20 11.78 -11.13
CA PHE A 27 9.13 11.18 -11.93
C PHE A 27 7.93 12.14 -11.96
N ASP A 28 7.18 12.14 -13.05
CA ASP A 28 5.95 12.91 -13.15
C ASP A 28 4.93 12.39 -12.13
N VAL A 29 4.53 13.25 -11.19
CA VAL A 29 3.50 12.95 -10.19
C VAL A 29 2.21 13.64 -10.62
N GLN A 30 1.16 12.86 -10.87
CA GLN A 30 -0.17 13.37 -11.15
C GLN A 30 -1.07 13.22 -9.92
N TYR A 31 -1.70 14.31 -9.50
CA TYR A 31 -2.75 14.28 -8.49
C TYR A 31 -4.10 14.14 -9.19
N ILE A 32 -4.86 13.11 -8.81
CA ILE A 32 -6.21 12.87 -9.33
C ILE A 32 -7.19 13.27 -8.23
N ASP A 33 -8.00 14.30 -8.50
CA ASP A 33 -9.02 14.80 -7.59
C ASP A 33 -10.41 14.28 -7.98
N GLY A 34 -11.38 14.43 -7.06
CA GLY A 34 -12.78 14.10 -7.32
C GLY A 34 -13.07 12.61 -7.43
N ILE A 35 -12.08 11.75 -7.15
CA ILE A 35 -12.28 10.31 -7.10
C ILE A 35 -13.16 9.94 -5.91
N ALA A 36 -13.97 8.90 -6.09
CA ALA A 36 -14.69 8.30 -4.99
C ALA A 36 -13.75 7.98 -3.82
N GLN A 37 -14.23 8.09 -2.59
CA GLN A 37 -13.47 7.64 -1.42
C GLN A 37 -14.33 6.67 -0.63
N GLN A 38 -13.67 5.79 0.12
CA GLN A 38 -14.38 5.00 1.11
C GLN A 38 -15.01 5.92 2.17
N THR A 39 -16.13 5.48 2.74
CA THR A 39 -16.77 6.20 3.84
C THR A 39 -15.84 6.28 5.05
N ILE A 40 -15.86 7.40 5.77
CA ILE A 40 -15.09 7.58 7.01
C ILE A 40 -15.43 6.45 7.99
N GLY A 41 -14.39 5.81 8.55
CA GLY A 41 -14.54 4.66 9.45
C GLY A 41 -14.69 3.31 8.74
N SER A 42 -14.71 3.27 7.40
CA SER A 42 -14.67 2.01 6.65
C SER A 42 -13.30 1.32 6.74
N LEU A 43 -13.33 -0.01 6.79
CA LEU A 43 -12.16 -0.90 6.73
C LEU A 43 -11.86 -1.38 5.30
N ASP A 44 -12.50 -0.80 4.28
CA ASP A 44 -12.42 -1.24 2.88
C ASP A 44 -11.25 -0.60 2.10
N CYS A 45 -10.21 -0.10 2.77
CA CYS A 45 -9.16 0.70 2.12
C CYS A 45 -8.37 -0.11 1.09
N GLY A 46 -8.07 -1.37 1.41
CA GLY A 46 -7.37 -2.29 0.50
C GLY A 46 -8.13 -2.53 -0.80
N PRO A 47 -9.41 -2.96 -0.75
CA PRO A 47 -10.25 -3.10 -1.94
C PRO A 47 -10.34 -1.84 -2.81
N PHE A 48 -10.47 -0.65 -2.21
CA PHE A 48 -10.51 0.61 -2.96
C PHE A 48 -9.19 0.91 -3.65
N VAL A 49 -8.06 0.81 -2.95
CA VAL A 49 -6.72 1.03 -3.53
C VAL A 49 -6.44 0.02 -4.67
N SER A 50 -6.84 -1.24 -4.47
CA SER A 50 -6.70 -2.29 -5.48
C SER A 50 -7.50 -1.98 -6.75
N ALA A 51 -8.74 -1.50 -6.57
CA ALA A 51 -9.57 -1.08 -7.69
C ALA A 51 -8.95 0.10 -8.44
N TYR A 52 -8.44 1.12 -7.75
CA TYR A 52 -7.77 2.25 -8.42
C TYR A 52 -6.53 1.83 -9.19
N ALA A 53 -5.68 0.97 -8.61
CA ALA A 53 -4.55 0.41 -9.32
C ALA A 53 -4.98 -0.37 -10.57
N GLU A 54 -6.08 -1.14 -10.49
CA GLU A 54 -6.67 -1.86 -11.63
C GLU A 54 -7.06 -0.87 -12.74
N TYR A 55 -7.88 0.14 -12.45
CA TYR A 55 -8.32 1.17 -13.42
C TYR A 55 -7.14 1.91 -14.07
N LEU A 56 -6.19 2.40 -13.26
CA LEU A 56 -5.03 3.15 -13.76
C LEU A 56 -4.11 2.27 -14.61
N SER A 57 -3.95 1.00 -14.26
CA SER A 57 -3.08 0.08 -15.02
C SER A 57 -3.58 -0.18 -16.44
N ILE A 58 -4.89 -0.12 -16.66
CA ILE A 58 -5.52 -0.29 -17.97
C ILE A 58 -5.84 1.06 -18.65
N GLY A 59 -5.38 2.17 -18.08
CA GLY A 59 -5.58 3.52 -18.61
C GLY A 59 -7.03 4.01 -18.56
N LEU A 60 -7.87 3.42 -17.72
CA LEU A 60 -9.25 3.87 -17.54
C LEU A 60 -9.34 4.98 -16.49
N HIS A 61 -10.29 5.89 -16.71
CA HIS A 61 -10.62 6.93 -15.73
C HIS A 61 -11.21 6.31 -14.48
N VAL A 62 -10.80 6.84 -13.33
CA VAL A 62 -11.30 6.39 -12.02
C VAL A 62 -12.74 6.88 -11.82
N PRO A 63 -13.70 6.01 -11.43
CA PRO A 63 -15.07 6.44 -11.20
C PRO A 63 -15.20 7.50 -10.10
N ASN A 64 -16.01 8.54 -10.36
CA ASN A 64 -16.29 9.62 -9.41
C ASN A 64 -17.63 9.43 -8.67
N ASP A 65 -18.47 8.51 -9.15
CA ASP A 65 -19.83 8.22 -8.67
C ASP A 65 -19.87 7.25 -7.46
N GLY A 66 -18.72 6.84 -6.97
CA GLY A 66 -18.61 5.89 -5.86
C GLY A 66 -18.18 4.51 -6.34
N LEU A 67 -17.32 3.84 -5.57
CA LEU A 67 -17.09 2.40 -5.74
C LEU A 67 -18.02 1.63 -4.82
N ASP A 68 -18.68 0.60 -5.34
CA ASP A 68 -19.48 -0.32 -4.53
C ASP A 68 -18.54 -1.18 -3.66
N ALA A 69 -18.40 -0.77 -2.40
CA ALA A 69 -17.56 -1.44 -1.41
C ALA A 69 -17.97 -2.90 -1.19
N GLU A 70 -19.27 -3.21 -1.22
CA GLU A 70 -19.75 -4.57 -1.03
C GLU A 70 -19.39 -5.46 -2.22
N LEU A 71 -19.58 -4.95 -3.43
CA LEU A 71 -19.17 -5.65 -4.65
C LEU A 71 -17.66 -5.89 -4.69
N LEU A 72 -16.85 -4.87 -4.36
CA LEU A 72 -15.40 -5.00 -4.31
C LEU A 72 -14.95 -6.06 -3.30
N ARG A 73 -15.53 -6.07 -2.09
CA ARG A 73 -15.24 -7.11 -1.09
C ARG A 73 -15.55 -8.50 -1.63
N LYS A 74 -16.72 -8.71 -2.24
CA LYS A 74 -17.12 -10.01 -2.82
C LYS A 74 -16.15 -10.44 -3.94
N LYS A 75 -15.81 -9.52 -4.86
CA LYS A 75 -14.87 -9.78 -5.97
C LYS A 75 -13.50 -10.20 -5.43
N TYR A 76 -12.90 -9.39 -4.56
CA TYR A 76 -11.56 -9.68 -4.06
C TYR A 76 -11.51 -10.87 -3.11
N ALA A 77 -12.54 -11.09 -2.28
CA ALA A 77 -12.62 -12.28 -1.43
C ALA A 77 -12.66 -13.56 -2.28
N ALA A 78 -13.45 -13.59 -3.35
CA ALA A 78 -13.52 -14.73 -4.27
C ALA A 78 -12.19 -14.97 -5.00
N LEU A 79 -11.51 -13.89 -5.43
CA LEU A 79 -10.19 -13.99 -6.07
C LEU A 79 -9.13 -14.52 -5.10
N LEU A 80 -9.07 -13.98 -3.89
CA LEU A 80 -8.15 -14.41 -2.84
C LEU A 80 -8.39 -15.87 -2.44
N TRP A 81 -9.65 -16.27 -2.33
CA TRP A 81 -10.02 -17.66 -2.06
C TRP A 81 -9.48 -18.61 -3.13
N LYS A 82 -9.78 -18.34 -4.41
CA LYS A 82 -9.28 -19.14 -5.54
C LYS A 82 -7.77 -19.21 -5.59
N TYR A 83 -7.09 -18.09 -5.33
CA TYR A 83 -5.64 -18.04 -5.25
C TYR A 83 -5.10 -18.89 -4.10
N GLY A 84 -5.73 -18.82 -2.93
CA GLY A 84 -5.41 -19.65 -1.76
C GLY A 84 -5.55 -21.14 -2.06
N GLU A 85 -6.65 -21.55 -2.70
CA GLU A 85 -6.85 -22.94 -3.14
C GLU A 85 -5.75 -23.37 -4.12
N ALA A 86 -5.46 -22.57 -5.14
CA ALA A 86 -4.42 -22.87 -6.11
C ALA A 86 -3.01 -22.98 -5.48
N LYS A 87 -2.71 -22.13 -4.48
CA LYS A 87 -1.49 -22.18 -3.68
C LYS A 87 -1.40 -23.39 -2.77
N ALA A 88 -2.52 -23.83 -2.21
CA ALA A 88 -2.56 -25.04 -1.39
C ALA A 88 -2.36 -26.31 -2.24
N GLN A 89 -2.93 -26.34 -3.45
CA GLN A 89 -2.80 -27.47 -4.38
C GLN A 89 -1.41 -27.55 -5.04
N ARG A 90 -0.72 -26.41 -5.16
CA ARG A 90 0.68 -26.36 -5.59
C ARG A 90 1.54 -25.94 -4.40
N PRO A 91 1.90 -26.87 -3.49
CA PRO A 91 2.88 -26.53 -2.46
C PRO A 91 4.11 -25.93 -3.15
N TYR A 92 4.75 -24.97 -2.50
CA TYR A 92 5.97 -24.30 -2.98
C TYR A 92 7.13 -25.30 -3.10
N ALA A 93 7.04 -26.24 -4.03
CA ALA A 93 8.12 -27.10 -4.47
C ALA A 93 8.71 -26.48 -5.73
N THR A 94 9.16 -25.22 -5.64
CA THR A 94 10.21 -24.77 -6.55
C THR A 94 11.48 -25.46 -6.09
N ASP A 95 11.92 -26.52 -6.77
CA ASP A 95 13.26 -27.13 -6.63
C ASP A 95 14.38 -26.20 -7.15
N VAL A 96 14.12 -24.89 -7.12
CA VAL A 96 15.18 -23.90 -7.17
C VAL A 96 15.89 -24.03 -5.84
N LYS A 97 17.13 -24.51 -5.88
CA LYS A 97 18.08 -24.41 -4.76
C LYS A 97 18.30 -22.93 -4.45
N ASP A 98 17.34 -22.31 -3.77
CA ASP A 98 17.47 -20.99 -3.19
C ASP A 98 18.68 -21.04 -2.25
N PRO A 99 19.73 -20.20 -2.45
CA PRO A 99 20.85 -20.14 -1.55
C PRO A 99 20.31 -19.76 -0.17
N ARG A 100 20.12 -20.77 0.70
CA ARG A 100 19.67 -20.68 2.10
C ARG A 100 19.26 -19.26 2.50
N ARG A 101 17.94 -18.98 2.45
CA ARG A 101 17.37 -17.81 3.16
C ARG A 101 18.07 -17.66 4.51
N PRO A 102 18.75 -16.55 4.79
CA PRO A 102 19.27 -16.29 6.12
C PRO A 102 18.09 -16.38 7.09
N LYS A 103 18.28 -17.10 8.20
CA LYS A 103 17.31 -17.08 9.31
C LYS A 103 16.97 -15.61 9.59
N PRO A 104 15.68 -15.22 9.63
CA PRO A 104 15.31 -13.93 10.18
C PRO A 104 15.72 -13.97 11.65
N ASN A 105 16.82 -13.28 11.99
CA ASN A 105 17.09 -12.95 13.37
C ASN A 105 16.05 -11.90 13.73
N PHE A 106 14.92 -12.34 14.31
CA PHE A 106 14.08 -11.44 15.07
C PHE A 106 14.94 -10.99 16.25
N ILE A 107 15.59 -9.83 16.08
CA ILE A 107 16.17 -9.10 17.20
C ILE A 107 14.96 -8.70 18.05
N ALA A 108 14.89 -9.19 19.27
CA ALA A 108 13.94 -8.67 20.25
C ALA A 108 14.19 -7.16 20.34
N LEU A 109 13.17 -6.38 20.01
CA LEU A 109 13.20 -4.94 20.22
C LEU A 109 13.45 -4.75 21.73
N ASP A 110 14.58 -4.15 22.11
CA ASP A 110 14.77 -3.78 23.50
C ASP A 110 13.66 -2.81 23.89
N GLU A 111 13.09 -3.01 25.08
CA GLU A 111 11.98 -2.19 25.58
C GLU A 111 12.46 -0.82 26.11
N GLU A 112 13.65 -0.34 25.75
CA GLU A 112 14.26 0.85 26.36
C GLU A 112 14.40 2.07 25.43
N GLN A 113 13.94 2.01 24.17
CA GLN A 113 13.78 3.22 23.34
C GLN A 113 12.36 3.77 23.34
N LEU A 114 11.84 4.08 24.54
CA LEU A 114 10.74 5.03 24.69
C LEU A 114 11.29 6.44 24.44
N VAL A 115 11.08 6.96 23.23
CA VAL A 115 11.27 8.38 22.93
C VAL A 115 10.25 9.16 23.76
N HIS A 116 10.74 9.86 24.79
CA HIS A 116 9.97 10.85 25.52
C HIS A 116 9.69 12.02 24.58
N ILE A 117 8.41 12.30 24.35
CA ILE A 117 7.95 13.52 23.68
C ILE A 117 7.39 14.41 24.78
N ASP A 118 7.89 15.64 24.87
CA ASP A 118 7.37 16.74 25.72
C ASP A 118 6.13 17.39 25.08
#